data_AF-A0A842PBH0-F1
#
_entry.id   AF-A0A842PBH0-F1
#
_cell.length_a   1.000
_cell.length_b   1.000
_cell.length_c   1.000
_cell.angle_alpha   90.00
_cell.angle_beta   90.00
_cell.angle_gamma   90.00
#
_symmetry.space_group_name_H-M   'P 1'
#
loop_
_entity.id
_entity.type
_entity.pdbx_description
1 polymer ?
#
loop_
_entity_poly.entity_id
_entity_poly.type
_entity_poly.pdbx_seq_one_letter_code
_entity_poly.pdbx_strand_id
1 'polypeptide(L)'
;MKALVFEPFSGASGDMVIGSLLDLGADESKIRAAISVFDLELAVKEEIKQGIAAKRVEFITNKPLGRKRSVNSYKNIVSTIE
;
A
#
# COMPACT_ATOMS: atom_id res chain seq x y z
N MET A 1 -6.99 7.62 22.56
CA MET A 1 -7.54 6.58 21.66
C MET A 1 -7.47 7.13 20.25
N LYS A 2 -6.78 6.45 19.32
CA LYS A 2 -6.79 6.82 17.90
C LYS A 2 -7.85 6.01 17.19
N ALA A 3 -8.65 6.65 16.34
CA ALA A 3 -9.70 6.00 15.56
C ALA A 3 -9.51 6.36 14.08
N LEU A 4 -9.81 5.40 13.21
CA LEU A 4 -9.75 5.54 11.77
C LEU A 4 -11.17 5.53 11.24
N VAL A 5 -11.55 6.57 10.50
CA VAL A 5 -12.77 6.53 9.69
C VAL A 5 -12.39 5.86 8.38
N PHE A 6 -12.65 4.55 8.28
CA PHE A 6 -12.28 3.75 7.12
C PHE A 6 -13.52 3.51 6.25
N GLU A 7 -13.57 4.20 5.11
CA GLU A 7 -14.69 4.13 4.16
C GLU A 7 -14.13 3.89 2.75
N PRO A 8 -13.92 2.62 2.34
CA PRO A 8 -13.30 2.29 1.06
C PRO A 8 -14.34 2.29 -0.07
N PHE A 9 -15.07 3.40 -0.27
CA PHE A 9 -16.13 3.51 -1.30
C PHE A 9 -15.66 3.07 -2.70
N SER A 10 -14.44 3.44 -3.06
CA SER A 10 -13.78 3.09 -4.34
C SER A 10 -12.71 2.00 -4.19
N GLY A 11 -12.71 1.26 -3.08
CA GLY A 11 -11.62 0.39 -2.66
C GLY A 11 -10.47 1.14 -1.98
N ALA A 12 -9.65 0.39 -1.26
CA ALA A 12 -8.40 0.85 -0.65
C ALA A 12 -7.30 -0.15 -1.00
N SER A 13 -6.20 0.33 -1.58
CA SER A 13 -5.07 -0.52 -1.88
C SER A 13 -4.34 -0.93 -0.59
N GLY A 14 -3.57 -2.04 -0.64
CA GLY A 14 -2.93 -2.59 0.55
C GLY A 14 -1.98 -1.62 1.26
N ASP A 15 -1.27 -0.79 0.49
CA ASP A 15 -0.42 0.29 1.01
C ASP A 15 -1.23 1.37 1.75
N MET A 16 -2.43 1.72 1.27
CA MET A 16 -3.33 2.66 1.97
C MET A 16 -3.80 2.09 3.33
N VAL A 17 -4.12 0.79 3.36
CA VAL A 17 -4.51 0.11 4.60
C VAL A 17 -3.34 0.07 5.59
N ILE A 18 -2.13 -0.26 5.12
CA ILE A 18 -0.93 -0.26 5.97
C ILE A 18 -0.63 1.15 6.49
N GLY A 19 -0.72 2.18 5.65
CA GLY A 19 -0.53 3.58 6.07
C GLY A 19 -1.51 3.96 7.18
N SER A 20 -2.78 3.60 7.02
CA SER A 20 -3.83 3.83 8.01
C SER A 20 -3.55 3.13 9.35
N LEU A 21 -3.07 1.88 9.31
CA LEU A 21 -2.69 1.13 10.51
C LEU A 21 -1.49 1.77 11.24
N LEU A 22 -0.50 2.26 10.48
CA LEU A 22 0.65 2.96 11.04
C LEU A 22 0.22 4.28 11.72
N ASP A 23 -0.74 5.01 11.15
CA ASP A 23 -1.30 6.22 11.76
C ASP A 23 -2.06 5.92 13.07
N LEU A 24 -2.78 4.78 13.10
CA LEU A 24 -3.40 4.23 14.30
C LEU A 24 -2.39 3.80 15.39
N GLY A 25 -1.10 3.71 15.05
CA GLY A 25 -0.04 3.34 15.99
C GLY A 25 0.37 1.87 15.93
N ALA A 26 0.08 1.17 14.83
CA ALA A 26 0.66 -0.15 14.59
C ALA A 26 2.19 -0.09 14.58
N ASP A 27 2.82 -1.16 15.07
CA ASP A 27 4.27 -1.29 15.15
C ASP A 27 4.88 -1.46 13.75
N GLU A 28 5.58 -0.43 13.29
CA GLU A 28 6.22 -0.41 11.98
C GLU A 28 7.26 -1.52 11.82
N SER A 29 7.97 -1.89 12.88
CA SER A 29 8.99 -2.94 12.82
C SER A 29 8.38 -4.30 12.52
N LYS A 30 7.19 -4.61 13.05
CA LYS A 30 6.47 -5.86 12.74
C LYS A 30 6.03 -5.89 11.28
N ILE A 31 5.54 -4.76 10.77
CA ILE A 31 5.12 -4.64 9.37
C ILE A 31 6.33 -4.80 8.44
N ARG A 32 7.46 -4.13 8.74
CA ARG A 32 8.73 -4.29 8.00
C ARG A 32 9.20 -5.74 7.97
N ALA A 33 9.18 -6.44 9.11
CA ALA A 33 9.55 -7.85 9.19
C ALA A 33 8.64 -8.72 8.31
N ALA A 34 7.32 -8.51 8.37
CA ALA A 34 6.36 -9.24 7.55
C ALA A 34 6.52 -8.99 6.04
N ILE A 35 7.00 -7.81 5.64
CA ILE A 35 7.22 -7.46 4.22
C ILE A 35 8.56 -7.99 3.71
N SER A 36 9.58 -8.08 4.58
CA SER A 36 10.94 -8.49 4.19
C SER A 36 11.01 -9.88 3.54
N VAL A 37 10.06 -10.78 3.86
CA VAL A 37 9.96 -12.12 3.25
C VAL A 37 9.68 -12.10 1.73
N PHE A 38 9.29 -10.94 1.19
CA PHE A 38 9.03 -10.74 -0.24
C PHE A 38 10.19 -10.08 -0.99
N ASP A 39 11.37 -9.90 -0.37
CA ASP A 39 12.48 -9.09 -0.90
C ASP A 39 12.05 -7.64 -1.21
N LEU A 40 11.18 -7.09 -0.36
CA LEU A 40 10.66 -5.73 -0.45
C LEU A 40 11.10 -4.92 0.76
N GLU A 41 11.41 -3.65 0.52
CA GLU A 41 11.65 -2.65 1.54
C GLU A 41 10.44 -1.73 1.67
N LEU A 42 10.12 -1.35 2.92
CA LEU A 42 9.04 -0.44 3.23
C LEU A 42 9.56 1.00 3.37
N ALA A 43 9.09 1.90 2.52
CA ALA A 43 9.27 3.33 2.68
C ALA A 43 7.98 3.93 3.25
N VAL A 44 8.09 4.63 4.38
CA VAL A 44 6.98 5.32 5.03
C VAL A 44 7.34 6.79 5.09
N LYS A 45 6.46 7.65 4.58
CA LYS A 45 6.60 9.10 4.66
C LYS A 45 5.28 9.73 5.09
N GLU A 46 5.35 10.86 5.76
CA GLU A 46 4.17 11.67 6.00
C GLU A 46 3.86 12.50 4.75
N GLU A 47 2.60 12.50 4.32
CA GLU A 47 2.11 13.43 3.31
C GLU A 47 0.95 14.26 3.87
N ILE A 48 0.98 15.55 3.53
CA ILE A 48 -0.10 16.48 3.83
C ILE A 48 -0.77 16.88 2.51
N LYS A 49 -2.05 16.60 2.38
CA LYS A 49 -2.86 17.03 1.22
C LYS A 49 -4.09 17.74 1.71
N GLN A 50 -4.30 18.97 1.24
CA GLN A 50 -5.47 19.79 1.60
C GLN A 50 -5.67 19.90 3.12
N GLY A 51 -4.58 19.98 3.89
CA GLY A 51 -4.62 20.07 5.35
C GLY A 51 -4.81 18.74 6.09
N ILE A 52 -4.92 17.62 5.38
CA ILE A 52 -5.02 16.28 5.97
C ILE A 52 -3.65 15.60 5.91
N ALA A 53 -3.11 15.23 7.08
CA ALA A 53 -1.88 14.45 7.19
C ALA A 53 -2.20 12.95 7.20
N ALA A 54 -1.42 12.17 6.47
CA ALA A 54 -1.49 10.70 6.46
C ALA A 54 -0.13 10.08 6.17
N LYS A 55 0.09 8.84 6.63
CA LYS A 55 1.24 8.05 6.21
C LYS A 55 1.05 7.49 4.80
N ARG A 56 1.94 7.90 3.89
CA ARG A 56 2.10 7.30 2.56
C ARG A 56 3.12 6.18 2.63
N VAL A 57 2.70 5.02 2.14
CA VAL A 57 3.48 3.78 2.12
C VAL A 57 3.89 3.48 0.69
N GLU A 58 5.17 3.19 0.49
CA GLU A 58 5.73 2.78 -0.80
C GLU A 58 6.58 1.52 -0.61
N PHE A 59 6.54 0.62 -1.59
CA PHE A 59 7.36 -0.59 -1.59
C PHE A 59 8.51 -0.45 -2.59
N ILE A 60 9.73 -0.70 -2.12
CA ILE A 60 10.95 -0.65 -2.93
C ILE A 60 11.42 -2.08 -3.13
N THR A 61 11.81 -2.43 -4.36
CA THR A 61 12.39 -3.74 -4.66
C THR A 61 13.81 -3.57 -5.19
N ASN A 62 14.72 -4.42 -4.73
CA ASN A 62 16.09 -4.48 -5.24
C ASN A 62 16.22 -5.41 -6.46
N LYS A 63 15.14 -6.11 -6.85
CA LYS A 63 15.12 -6.90 -8.08
C LYS A 63 15.01 -5.96 -9.28
N PRO A 64 15.79 -6.20 -10.36
CA PRO A 64 15.61 -5.44 -11.59
C PRO A 64 14.17 -5.60 -12.06
N LEU A 65 13.52 -4.48 -12.39
CA LEU A 65 12.17 -4.45 -12.95
C LEU A 65 12.18 -5.19 -14.29
N GLY A 66 12.03 -6.52 -14.27
CA GLY A 66 11.72 -7.30 -15.46
C GLY A 66 10.48 -6.69 -16.10
N ARG A 67 10.54 -6.42 -17.42
CA ARG A 67 9.53 -5.78 -18.30
C ARG A 67 8.27 -5.36 -17.53
N LYS A 68 8.02 -4.04 -17.39
CA LYS A 68 6.72 -3.47 -16.94
C LYS A 68 5.60 -4.39 -17.43
N ARG A 69 5.06 -5.24 -16.55
CA ARG A 69 3.83 -5.96 -16.86
C ARG A 69 2.84 -4.86 -17.11
N SER A 70 2.35 -4.74 -18.34
CA SER A 70 1.24 -3.85 -18.64
C SER A 70 0.20 -4.11 -17.57
N VAL A 71 -0.17 -3.08 -16.81
CA VAL A 71 -1.28 -3.20 -15.88
C VAL A 71 -2.45 -3.61 -16.75
N ASN A 72 -2.82 -4.89 -16.70
CA ASN A 72 -3.88 -5.41 -17.53
C ASN A 72 -5.12 -4.66 -17.08
N SER A 73 -5.62 -3.79 -17.97
CA SER A 73 -6.88 -3.09 -17.79
C SER A 73 -7.92 -4.10 -17.32
N TYR A 74 -8.77 -3.71 -16.36
CA TYR A 74 -9.82 -4.57 -15.78
C TYR A 74 -10.60 -5.36 -16.85
N LYS A 75 -10.75 -4.80 -18.06
CA LYS A 75 -11.35 -5.47 -19.22
C LYS A 75 -10.70 -6.81 -19.61
N ASN A 76 -9.38 -6.93 -19.51
CA ASN A 76 -8.64 -8.14 -19.89
C ASN A 76 -8.72 -9.26 -18.83
N ILE A 77 -8.98 -8.89 -17.57
CA ILE A 77 -9.17 -9.88 -16.50
C ILE A 77 -10.54 -10.55 -16.66
N VAL A 78 -11.57 -9.77 -16.98
CA VAL A 78 -12.94 -10.28 -17.18
C VAL A 78 -13.02 -11.20 -18.40
N SER A 79 -12.35 -10.85 -19.51
CA SER A 79 -12.33 -11.70 -20.73
C SER A 79 -11.56 -13.01 -20.60
N THR A 80 -10.91 -13.27 -19.46
CA THR A 80 -10.20 -14.54 -19.21
C THR A 80 -11.04 -15.50 -18.36
N ILE A 81 -12.14 -15.01 -17.79
CA ILE A 81 -13.03 -15.75 -16.88
C ILE A 81 -14.34 -16.18 -17.59
N GLU A 82 -14.68 -15.56 -18.71
CA GLU A 82 -15.70 -16.03 -19.67
C GLU A 82 -15.10 -17.01 -20.70
#